data_AF-F6BC77-F1
#
_entry.id   AF-F6BC77-F1
#
_cell.length_a   1.000
_cell.length_b   1.000
_cell.length_c   1.000
_cell.angle_alpha   90.00
_cell.angle_beta   90.00
_cell.angle_gamma   90.00
#
_symmetry.space_group_name_H-M   'P 1'
#
loop_
_entity.id
_entity.type
_entity.pdbx_description
1 polymer ?
#
loop_
_entity_poly.entity_id
_entity_poly.type
_entity_poly.pdbx_seq_one_letter_code
_entity_poly.pdbx_strand_id
1 'polypeptide(L)'
;MNHQNKKEIINELHKKIKEIRRDLNLEDVPLEIVDVEVKKENGKTSLIIYTLTRSDKSTIIGPGGWVVGKLREELKDRFDSITVEDYTDVLVYKKRLEERLRFFENNNLEFLKDVVHYLIKNEIPLKKEKVMVLVQCKHDLAILDILNKVYDVHAITYDGGGVVLPPKTKQKIEEFIKSKNIKHEYIKEKLSREKTLNLIDNYPCGFIKDIIKEKAKLCNIKYVFLTCLDGDYKIEDDIYFINFLKMFPIRLKKDNYLDFCPLLIQSYKSKNSNKIKIIDEIVSDVYNGLKEPTEATEEILKVVRG
;
A
#
# COMPACT_ATOMS: atom_id res chain seq x y z
N MET A 1 -18.89 -9.21 15.26
CA MET A 1 -19.45 -10.57 15.07
C MET A 1 -19.06 -11.40 16.29
N ASN A 2 -19.98 -12.11 16.94
CA ASN A 2 -19.66 -12.87 18.16
C ASN A 2 -18.92 -14.19 17.82
N HIS A 3 -18.22 -14.79 18.80
CA HIS A 3 -17.41 -16.01 18.64
C HIS A 3 -18.24 -17.21 18.16
N GLN A 4 -19.48 -17.34 18.63
CA GLN A 4 -20.43 -18.39 18.21
C GLN A 4 -20.68 -18.37 16.69
N ASN A 5 -20.95 -17.19 16.13
CA ASN A 5 -21.22 -17.02 14.70
C ASN A 5 -20.00 -17.32 13.81
N LYS A 6 -18.79 -17.05 14.30
CA LYS A 6 -17.54 -17.36 13.57
C LYS A 6 -17.38 -18.88 13.40
N LYS A 7 -17.59 -19.65 14.47
CA LYS A 7 -17.46 -21.11 14.45
C LYS A 7 -18.47 -21.76 13.51
N GLU A 8 -19.71 -21.25 13.48
CA GLU A 8 -20.74 -21.71 12.54
C GLU A 8 -20.35 -21.48 11.08
N ILE A 9 -19.86 -20.27 10.76
CA ILE A 9 -19.37 -19.94 9.41
C ILE A 9 -18.20 -20.85 9.03
N ILE A 10 -17.23 -21.07 9.93
CA ILE A 10 -16.09 -21.95 9.66
C ILE A 10 -16.55 -23.37 9.33
N ASN A 11 -17.45 -23.95 10.14
CA ASN A 11 -17.99 -25.29 9.89
C ASN A 11 -18.74 -25.37 8.55
N GLU A 12 -19.53 -24.35 8.22
CA GLU A 12 -20.21 -24.24 6.92
C GLU A 12 -19.20 -24.22 5.75
N LEU A 13 -18.14 -23.42 5.88
CA LEU A 13 -17.09 -23.30 4.86
C LEU A 13 -16.37 -24.64 4.65
N HIS A 14 -15.98 -25.35 5.71
CA HIS A 14 -15.37 -26.67 5.58
C HIS A 14 -16.25 -27.63 4.78
N LYS A 15 -17.55 -27.67 5.07
CA LYS A 15 -18.51 -28.53 4.37
C LYS A 15 -18.62 -28.15 2.90
N LYS A 16 -18.86 -26.86 2.60
CA LYS A 16 -19.00 -26.35 1.23
C LYS A 16 -17.75 -26.55 0.39
N ILE A 17 -16.58 -26.24 0.93
CA ILE A 17 -15.30 -26.43 0.22
C ILE A 17 -15.10 -27.90 -0.12
N LYS A 18 -15.43 -28.81 0.82
CA LYS A 18 -15.33 -30.25 0.59
C LYS A 18 -16.27 -30.74 -0.51
N GLU A 19 -17.51 -30.26 -0.52
CA GLU A 19 -18.51 -30.55 -1.56
C GLU A 19 -18.05 -30.03 -2.93
N ILE A 20 -17.63 -28.77 -3.00
CA ILE A 20 -17.11 -28.14 -4.22
C ILE A 20 -15.91 -28.91 -4.78
N ARG A 21 -14.96 -29.32 -3.93
CA ARG A 21 -13.78 -30.08 -4.37
C ARG A 21 -14.17 -31.43 -4.96
N ARG A 22 -15.12 -32.14 -4.34
CA ARG A 22 -15.65 -33.40 -4.89
C ARG A 22 -16.34 -33.20 -6.23
N ASP A 23 -17.17 -32.16 -6.35
CA ASP A 23 -17.84 -31.82 -7.62
C ASP A 23 -16.86 -31.49 -8.74
N LEU A 24 -15.69 -30.94 -8.40
CA LEU A 24 -14.61 -30.63 -9.33
C LEU A 24 -13.64 -31.80 -9.55
N ASN A 25 -13.93 -33.00 -9.03
CA ASN A 25 -13.05 -34.17 -9.05
C ASN A 25 -11.64 -33.90 -8.51
N LEU A 26 -11.52 -33.02 -7.51
CA LEU A 26 -10.28 -32.72 -6.81
C LEU A 26 -10.12 -33.63 -5.59
N GLU A 27 -8.87 -33.92 -5.22
CA GLU A 27 -8.56 -34.72 -4.04
C GLU A 27 -9.16 -34.11 -2.76
N ASP A 28 -9.61 -34.98 -1.85
CA ASP A 28 -10.05 -34.59 -0.51
C ASP A 28 -8.82 -34.38 0.36
N VAL A 29 -8.37 -33.13 0.44
CA VAL A 29 -7.18 -32.73 1.19
C VAL A 29 -7.63 -32.10 2.50
N PRO A 30 -7.09 -32.52 3.67
CA PRO A 30 -7.32 -31.82 4.92
C PRO A 30 -6.96 -30.35 4.80
N LEU A 31 -7.78 -29.48 5.36
CA LEU A 31 -7.53 -28.04 5.40
C LEU A 31 -7.91 -27.49 6.76
N GLU A 32 -7.21 -26.45 7.21
CA GLU A 32 -7.49 -25.77 8.48
C GLU A 32 -7.85 -24.29 8.25
N ILE A 33 -9.04 -23.88 8.74
CA ILE A 33 -9.47 -22.47 8.79
C ILE A 33 -9.35 -21.99 10.24
N VAL A 34 -8.45 -21.04 10.47
CA VAL A 34 -8.12 -20.50 11.81
C VAL A 34 -9.13 -19.45 12.26
N ASP A 35 -9.54 -18.57 11.34
CA ASP A 35 -10.51 -17.50 11.65
C ASP A 35 -11.23 -17.05 10.39
N VAL A 36 -12.33 -16.31 10.59
CA VAL A 36 -13.04 -15.60 9.53
C VAL A 36 -13.38 -14.17 9.95
N GLU A 37 -13.30 -13.25 9.01
CA GLU A 37 -13.71 -11.86 9.19
C GLU A 37 -14.73 -11.46 8.14
N VAL A 38 -15.80 -10.79 8.57
CA VAL A 38 -16.80 -10.21 7.68
C VAL A 38 -16.67 -8.70 7.74
N LYS A 39 -16.24 -8.08 6.63
CA LYS A 39 -16.10 -6.63 6.49
C LYS A 39 -17.27 -6.06 5.71
N LYS A 40 -17.84 -4.97 6.21
CA LYS A 40 -18.85 -4.18 5.49
C LYS A 40 -18.28 -2.81 5.17
N GLU A 41 -17.97 -2.56 3.91
CA GLU A 41 -17.40 -1.30 3.43
C GLU A 41 -18.15 -0.84 2.18
N ASN A 42 -18.55 0.44 2.15
CA ASN A 42 -19.25 1.06 1.00
C ASN A 42 -20.45 0.25 0.49
N GLY A 43 -21.22 -0.36 1.40
CA GLY A 43 -22.38 -1.19 1.06
C GLY A 43 -22.06 -2.60 0.57
N LYS A 44 -20.78 -2.98 0.43
CA LYS A 44 -20.33 -4.32 0.08
C LYS A 44 -19.98 -5.12 1.33
N THR A 45 -20.37 -6.39 1.37
CA THR A 45 -20.04 -7.36 2.41
C THR A 45 -18.98 -8.33 1.87
N SER A 46 -17.80 -8.34 2.48
CA SER A 46 -16.68 -9.20 2.09
C SER A 46 -16.35 -10.20 3.19
N LEU A 47 -16.12 -11.45 2.82
CA LEU A 47 -15.64 -12.51 3.71
C LEU A 47 -14.14 -12.72 3.51
N ILE A 48 -13.38 -12.68 4.59
CA ILE A 48 -11.97 -13.05 4.62
C ILE A 48 -11.84 -14.35 5.40
N ILE A 49 -11.24 -15.36 4.77
CA ILE A 49 -10.97 -16.68 5.34
C ILE A 49 -9.48 -16.75 5.67
N TYR A 50 -9.14 -16.95 6.93
CA TYR A 50 -7.75 -17.10 7.38
C TYR A 50 -7.41 -18.57 7.55
N THR A 51 -6.42 -19.06 6.80
CA THR A 51 -5.97 -20.45 6.86
C THR A 51 -4.70 -20.59 7.68
N LEU A 52 -4.45 -21.78 8.23
CA LEU A 52 -3.26 -22.00 9.06
C LEU A 52 -1.97 -21.86 8.24
N THR A 53 -1.96 -22.41 7.02
CA THR A 53 -0.79 -22.42 6.14
C THR A 53 -1.09 -21.95 4.72
N ARG A 54 -0.04 -21.69 3.94
CA ARG A 54 -0.14 -21.46 2.48
C ARG A 54 -0.72 -22.66 1.72
N SER A 55 -0.46 -23.87 2.19
CA SER A 55 -1.01 -25.10 1.59
C SER A 55 -2.52 -25.14 1.78
N ASP A 56 -3.01 -24.82 2.98
CA ASP A 56 -4.44 -24.69 3.25
C ASP A 56 -5.08 -23.61 2.38
N LYS A 57 -4.45 -22.42 2.28
CA LYS A 57 -4.89 -21.34 1.38
C LYS A 57 -5.02 -21.84 -0.07
N SER A 58 -4.02 -22.59 -0.56
CA SER A 58 -4.02 -23.16 -1.90
C SER A 58 -5.12 -24.21 -2.08
N THR A 59 -5.42 -25.00 -1.06
CA THR A 59 -6.52 -25.97 -1.04
C THR A 59 -7.90 -25.29 -1.16
N ILE A 60 -8.10 -24.16 -0.47
CA ILE A 60 -9.35 -23.38 -0.56
C ILE A 60 -9.46 -22.63 -1.88
N ILE A 61 -8.36 -22.06 -2.39
CA ILE A 61 -8.35 -21.38 -3.69
C ILE A 61 -8.61 -22.38 -4.83
N GLY A 62 -7.95 -23.54 -4.75
CA GLY A 62 -8.00 -24.59 -5.76
C GLY A 62 -7.20 -24.25 -7.03
N PRO A 63 -6.97 -25.24 -7.91
CA PRO A 63 -6.31 -25.02 -9.20
C PRO A 63 -7.02 -23.91 -9.98
N GLY A 64 -6.28 -22.92 -10.47
CA GLY A 64 -6.84 -21.79 -11.24
C GLY A 64 -7.86 -20.93 -10.49
N GLY A 65 -8.00 -21.06 -9.17
CA GLY A 65 -9.01 -20.33 -8.39
C GLY A 65 -10.44 -20.90 -8.48
N TRP A 66 -10.61 -22.11 -9.01
CA TRP A 66 -11.94 -22.68 -9.29
C TRP A 66 -12.75 -22.95 -8.02
N VAL A 67 -12.10 -23.41 -6.94
CA VAL A 67 -12.79 -23.76 -5.69
C VAL A 67 -13.34 -22.50 -5.03
N VAL A 68 -12.51 -21.46 -4.86
CA VAL A 68 -12.95 -20.17 -4.30
C VAL A 68 -13.93 -19.45 -5.22
N GLY A 69 -13.82 -19.63 -6.54
CA GLY A 69 -14.77 -19.13 -7.53
C GLY A 69 -16.17 -19.70 -7.33
N LYS A 70 -16.30 -21.03 -7.27
CA LYS A 70 -17.59 -21.70 -7.03
C LYS A 70 -18.13 -21.41 -5.62
N LEU A 71 -17.24 -21.32 -4.61
CA LEU A 71 -17.62 -20.91 -3.26
C LEU A 71 -18.23 -19.50 -3.23
N ARG A 72 -17.69 -18.58 -4.04
CA ARG A 72 -18.23 -17.22 -4.19
C ARG A 72 -19.61 -17.24 -4.84
N GLU A 73 -19.83 -18.08 -5.85
CA GLU A 73 -21.14 -18.22 -6.49
C GLU A 73 -22.20 -18.76 -5.53
N GLU A 74 -21.86 -19.78 -4.73
CA GLU A 74 -22.78 -20.37 -3.74
C GLU A 74 -23.11 -19.44 -2.58
N LEU A 75 -22.23 -18.48 -2.26
CA LEU A 75 -22.39 -17.56 -1.14
C LEU A 75 -22.69 -16.11 -1.58
N LYS A 76 -22.99 -15.89 -2.86
CA LYS A 76 -23.22 -14.56 -3.45
C LYS A 76 -24.34 -13.77 -2.79
N ASP A 77 -25.33 -14.46 -2.22
CA ASP A 77 -26.46 -13.82 -1.54
C ASP A 77 -26.07 -13.20 -0.19
N ARG A 78 -24.89 -13.56 0.34
CA ARG A 78 -24.36 -13.11 1.64
C ARG A 78 -23.10 -12.26 1.50
N PHE A 79 -22.26 -12.56 0.52
CA PHE A 79 -20.95 -11.95 0.36
C PHE A 79 -20.71 -11.54 -1.10
N ASP A 80 -20.40 -10.25 -1.30
CA ASP A 80 -20.00 -9.69 -2.59
C ASP A 80 -18.60 -10.16 -3.02
N SER A 81 -17.74 -10.48 -2.04
CA SER A 81 -16.41 -10.99 -2.31
C SER A 81 -15.92 -11.94 -1.22
N ILE A 82 -15.06 -12.87 -1.63
CA ILE A 82 -14.37 -13.82 -0.76
C ILE A 82 -12.88 -13.74 -1.05
N THR A 83 -12.09 -13.59 0.01
CA THR A 83 -10.62 -13.59 -0.03
C THR A 83 -10.11 -14.65 0.94
N VAL A 84 -9.01 -15.32 0.56
CA VAL A 84 -8.35 -16.33 1.39
C VAL A 84 -6.95 -15.83 1.72
N GLU A 85 -6.63 -15.75 3.00
CA GLU A 85 -5.36 -15.24 3.51
C GLU A 85 -4.65 -16.27 4.38
N ASP A 86 -3.32 -16.27 4.33
CA ASP A 86 -2.50 -17.08 5.23
C ASP A 86 -2.41 -16.38 6.58
N TYR A 87 -2.85 -17.03 7.65
CA TYR A 87 -2.81 -16.48 8.99
C TYR A 87 -1.37 -16.22 9.46
N THR A 88 -0.40 -16.98 8.97
CA THR A 88 1.02 -16.75 9.25
C THR A 88 1.47 -15.40 8.70
N ASP A 89 1.07 -15.05 7.48
CA ASP A 89 1.37 -13.74 6.87
C ASP A 89 0.74 -12.60 7.69
N VAL A 90 -0.47 -12.81 8.24
CA VAL A 90 -1.14 -11.84 9.14
C VAL A 90 -0.35 -11.64 10.44
N LEU A 91 0.13 -12.73 11.05
CA LEU A 91 0.93 -12.67 12.28
C LEU A 91 2.27 -11.95 12.03
N VAL A 92 2.94 -12.26 10.91
CA VAL A 92 4.18 -11.59 10.51
C VAL A 92 3.95 -10.09 10.30
N TYR A 93 2.86 -9.72 9.62
CA TYR A 93 2.49 -8.31 9.41
C TYR A 93 2.28 -7.58 10.74
N LYS A 94 1.51 -8.17 11.67
CA LYS A 94 1.28 -7.60 13.01
C LYS A 94 2.58 -7.44 13.79
N LYS A 95 3.44 -8.46 13.80
CA LYS A 95 4.74 -8.41 14.49
C LYS A 95 5.63 -7.27 13.96
N ARG A 96 5.65 -7.05 12.65
CA ARG A 96 6.44 -5.94 12.06
C ARG A 96 5.88 -4.58 12.43
N LEU A 97 4.56 -4.43 12.51
CA LEU A 97 3.95 -3.20 13.00
C LEU A 97 4.27 -2.95 14.48
N GLU A 98 4.30 -3.99 15.30
CA GLU A 98 4.75 -3.89 16.70
C GLU A 98 6.24 -3.51 16.82
N GLU A 99 7.09 -4.03 15.94
CA GLU A 99 8.49 -3.60 15.83
C GLU A 99 8.59 -2.11 15.47
N ARG A 100 7.72 -1.62 14.57
CA ARG A 100 7.64 -0.19 14.23
C ARG A 100 7.15 0.66 15.40
N LEU A 101 6.19 0.20 16.20
CA LEU A 101 5.78 0.90 17.43
C LEU A 101 6.97 1.11 18.39
N ARG A 102 7.76 0.05 18.63
CA ARG A 102 8.99 0.13 19.45
C ARG A 102 10.03 1.08 18.83
N PHE A 103 10.20 1.02 17.52
CA PHE A 103 11.09 1.96 16.81
C PHE A 103 10.64 3.41 17.02
N PHE A 104 9.34 3.70 16.94
CA PHE A 104 8.83 5.06 17.14
C PHE A 104 9.04 5.57 18.56
N GLU A 105 8.84 4.72 19.58
CA GLU A 105 9.12 5.05 20.99
C GLU A 105 10.58 5.41 21.20
N ASN A 106 11.51 4.62 20.66
CA ASN A 106 12.93 4.82 20.88
C ASN A 106 13.49 6.04 20.11
N ASN A 107 12.73 6.59 19.16
CA ASN A 107 13.18 7.67 18.28
C ASN A 107 12.36 8.97 18.43
N ASN A 108 11.48 9.08 19.45
CA ASN A 108 10.59 10.22 19.65
C ASN A 108 9.69 10.51 18.43
N LEU A 109 9.12 9.46 17.84
CA LEU A 109 8.22 9.52 16.68
C LEU A 109 6.81 9.05 17.04
N GLU A 110 6.34 9.33 18.26
CA GLU A 110 5.09 8.79 18.82
C GLU A 110 3.86 9.09 17.96
N PHE A 111 3.83 10.23 17.27
CA PHE A 111 2.72 10.59 16.39
C PHE A 111 2.52 9.58 15.24
N LEU A 112 3.56 8.83 14.83
CA LEU A 112 3.46 7.78 13.81
C LEU A 112 2.74 6.52 14.32
N LYS A 113 2.58 6.36 15.64
CA LYS A 113 1.81 5.25 16.21
C LYS A 113 0.35 5.30 15.78
N ASP A 114 -0.20 6.49 15.52
CA ASP A 114 -1.58 6.65 15.06
C ASP A 114 -1.82 5.93 13.73
N VAL A 115 -0.84 5.92 12.82
CA VAL A 115 -0.92 5.15 11.57
C VAL A 115 -0.96 3.65 11.88
N VAL A 116 -0.14 3.16 12.81
CA VAL A 116 -0.13 1.74 13.18
C VAL A 116 -1.45 1.33 13.85
N HIS A 117 -1.96 2.14 14.77
CA HIS A 117 -3.25 1.89 15.42
C HIS A 117 -4.40 1.85 14.40
N TYR A 118 -4.38 2.76 13.41
CA TYR A 118 -5.32 2.69 12.30
C TYR A 118 -5.16 1.40 11.48
N LEU A 119 -3.94 1.01 11.10
CA LEU A 119 -3.69 -0.18 10.29
C LEU A 119 -4.08 -1.50 11.00
N ILE A 120 -3.94 -1.59 12.32
CA ILE A 120 -4.26 -2.81 13.08
C ILE A 120 -5.71 -2.83 13.54
N LYS A 121 -6.21 -1.70 14.04
CA LYS A 121 -7.46 -1.61 14.81
C LYS A 121 -8.52 -0.72 14.19
N ASN A 122 -8.23 -0.05 13.06
CA ASN A 122 -9.04 1.01 12.47
C ASN A 122 -9.34 2.16 13.47
N GLU A 123 -8.46 2.37 14.44
CA GLU A 123 -8.57 3.47 15.40
C GLU A 123 -8.20 4.79 14.71
N ILE A 124 -9.10 5.77 14.79
CA ILE A 124 -8.88 7.13 14.28
C ILE A 124 -8.59 8.03 15.49
N PRO A 125 -7.48 8.80 15.50
CA PRO A 125 -7.16 9.67 16.62
C PRO A 125 -8.18 10.81 16.74
N LEU A 126 -8.52 11.16 17.99
CA LEU A 126 -9.45 12.25 18.30
C LEU A 126 -8.91 13.62 17.89
N LYS A 127 -7.60 13.83 18.11
CA LYS A 127 -6.88 15.02 17.69
C LYS A 127 -5.93 14.62 16.56
N LYS A 128 -6.14 15.23 15.39
CA LYS A 128 -5.34 14.96 14.21
C LYS A 128 -4.17 15.94 14.12
N GLU A 129 -2.95 15.40 14.06
CA GLU A 129 -1.76 16.19 13.75
C GLU A 129 -1.84 16.71 12.32
N LYS A 130 -1.32 17.93 12.09
CA LYS A 130 -1.29 18.52 10.75
C LYS A 130 -0.07 18.01 9.99
N VAL A 131 -0.29 17.44 8.82
CA VAL A 131 0.76 16.82 8.02
C VAL A 131 0.69 17.27 6.57
N MET A 132 1.83 17.26 5.89
CA MET A 132 1.91 17.51 4.45
C MET A 132 2.20 16.20 3.73
N VAL A 133 1.55 15.98 2.59
CA VAL A 133 1.76 14.78 1.77
C VAL A 133 2.07 15.20 0.35
N LEU A 134 3.23 14.77 -0.17
CA LEU A 134 3.54 14.95 -1.59
C LEU A 134 2.79 13.89 -2.41
N VAL A 135 2.08 14.34 -3.43
CA VAL A 135 1.32 13.49 -4.35
C VAL A 135 1.83 13.67 -5.77
N GLN A 136 2.56 12.68 -6.28
CA GLN A 136 3.14 12.66 -7.62
C GLN A 136 2.76 11.42 -8.43
N CYS A 137 2.40 10.34 -7.76
CA CYS A 137 2.11 9.07 -8.39
C CYS A 137 0.99 8.32 -7.66
N LYS A 138 0.63 7.16 -8.19
CA LYS A 138 -0.42 6.30 -7.63
C LYS A 138 -0.10 5.80 -6.22
N HIS A 139 1.16 5.50 -5.92
CA HIS A 139 1.55 5.08 -4.57
C HIS A 139 1.27 6.18 -3.55
N ASP A 140 1.50 7.45 -3.93
CA ASP A 140 1.18 8.59 -3.08
C ASP A 140 -0.33 8.70 -2.81
N LEU A 141 -1.17 8.42 -3.80
CA LEU A 141 -2.64 8.41 -3.63
C LEU A 141 -3.09 7.31 -2.65
N ALA A 142 -2.47 6.13 -2.70
CA ALA A 142 -2.79 5.05 -1.79
C ALA A 142 -2.43 5.39 -0.34
N ILE A 143 -1.26 5.97 -0.09
CA ILE A 143 -0.88 6.41 1.25
C ILE A 143 -1.69 7.63 1.69
N LEU A 144 -2.09 8.51 0.76
CA LEU A 144 -2.91 9.67 1.04
C LEU A 144 -4.27 9.28 1.60
N ASP A 145 -4.88 8.20 1.07
CA ASP A 145 -6.16 7.70 1.60
C ASP A 145 -6.03 7.29 3.07
N ILE A 146 -4.94 6.60 3.41
CA ILE A 146 -4.63 6.16 4.78
C ILE A 146 -4.39 7.40 5.66
N LEU A 147 -3.47 8.28 5.25
CA LEU A 147 -3.07 9.45 6.03
C LEU A 147 -4.24 10.41 6.27
N ASN A 148 -5.16 10.59 5.31
CA ASN A 148 -6.33 11.46 5.47
C ASN A 148 -7.33 10.94 6.53
N LYS A 149 -7.33 9.63 6.81
CA LYS A 149 -8.11 9.06 7.92
C LYS A 149 -7.49 9.40 9.26
N VAL A 150 -6.17 9.43 9.34
CA VAL A 150 -5.41 9.55 10.59
C VAL A 150 -5.05 11.00 10.94
N TYR A 151 -4.77 11.85 9.95
CA TYR A 151 -4.21 13.19 10.13
C TYR A 151 -5.05 14.28 9.47
N ASP A 152 -4.74 15.54 9.80
CA ASP A 152 -5.23 16.73 9.08
C ASP A 152 -4.27 16.99 7.92
N VAL A 153 -4.65 16.49 6.74
CA VAL A 153 -3.76 16.43 5.59
C VAL A 153 -3.82 17.70 4.75
N HIS A 154 -2.66 18.27 4.48
CA HIS A 154 -2.43 19.22 3.40
C HIS A 154 -1.68 18.53 2.26
N ALA A 155 -2.40 18.08 1.24
CA ALA A 155 -1.81 17.44 0.07
C ALA A 155 -1.20 18.49 -0.87
N ILE A 156 -0.02 18.19 -1.42
CA ILE A 156 0.62 19.04 -2.44
C ILE A 156 1.04 18.22 -3.64
N THR A 157 0.92 18.80 -4.83
CA THR A 157 1.47 18.24 -6.06
C THR A 157 2.37 19.27 -6.73
N TYR A 158 3.59 18.88 -7.04
CA TYR A 158 4.52 19.72 -7.78
C TYR A 158 4.31 19.54 -9.29
N ASP A 159 3.91 20.61 -9.97
CA ASP A 159 3.67 20.68 -11.40
C ASP A 159 4.84 21.40 -12.08
N GLY A 160 5.93 20.66 -12.25
CA GLY A 160 7.16 21.13 -12.90
C GLY A 160 7.17 21.04 -14.43
N GLY A 161 6.03 20.72 -15.04
CA GLY A 161 5.89 20.39 -16.46
C GLY A 161 5.68 18.89 -16.72
N GLY A 162 5.37 18.55 -17.98
CA GLY A 162 4.85 17.23 -18.35
C GLY A 162 5.80 16.04 -18.12
N VAL A 163 7.10 16.26 -17.94
CA VAL A 163 8.07 15.22 -17.56
C VAL A 163 7.91 14.85 -16.07
N VAL A 164 7.65 15.84 -15.23
CA VAL A 164 7.47 15.67 -13.78
C VAL A 164 6.07 15.18 -13.48
N LEU A 165 5.08 15.84 -14.07
CA LEU A 165 3.66 15.55 -13.88
C LEU A 165 2.96 15.40 -15.24
N PRO A 166 2.97 14.19 -15.83
CA PRO A 166 2.27 13.92 -17.08
C PRO A 166 0.76 14.19 -16.97
N PRO A 167 0.08 14.63 -18.04
CA PRO A 167 -1.35 14.99 -18.00
C PRO A 167 -2.26 13.86 -17.48
N LYS A 168 -2.01 12.61 -17.86
CA LYS A 168 -2.77 11.45 -17.37
C LYS A 168 -2.63 11.25 -15.86
N THR A 169 -1.42 11.46 -15.32
CA THR A 169 -1.17 11.36 -13.88
C THR A 169 -1.85 12.50 -13.14
N LYS A 170 -1.76 13.73 -13.67
CA LYS A 170 -2.44 14.90 -13.13
C LYS A 170 -3.94 14.68 -13.02
N GLN A 171 -4.59 14.22 -14.09
CA GLN A 171 -6.02 13.93 -14.10
C GLN A 171 -6.42 12.92 -13.02
N LYS A 172 -5.67 11.81 -12.88
CA LYS A 172 -5.93 10.80 -11.83
C LYS A 172 -5.82 11.39 -10.42
N ILE A 173 -4.85 12.28 -10.19
CA ILE A 173 -4.70 12.97 -8.90
C ILE A 173 -5.92 13.88 -8.65
N GLU A 174 -6.32 14.69 -9.64
CA GLU A 174 -7.47 15.60 -9.51
C GLU A 174 -8.77 14.83 -9.21
N GLU A 175 -9.02 13.75 -9.93
CA GLU A 175 -10.18 12.87 -9.72
C GLU A 175 -10.19 12.27 -8.30
N PHE A 176 -9.05 11.76 -7.84
CA PHE A 176 -8.92 11.19 -6.49
C PHE A 176 -9.16 12.23 -5.40
N ILE A 177 -8.47 13.37 -5.47
CA ILE A 177 -8.58 14.47 -4.51
C ILE A 177 -10.04 14.96 -4.41
N LYS A 178 -10.69 15.15 -5.56
CA LYS A 178 -12.10 15.58 -5.63
C LYS A 178 -13.03 14.54 -4.99
N SER A 179 -12.81 13.25 -5.27
CA SER A 179 -13.66 12.17 -4.72
C SER A 179 -13.58 12.04 -3.19
N LYS A 180 -12.46 12.46 -2.58
CA LYS A 180 -12.20 12.35 -1.14
C LYS A 180 -12.33 13.69 -0.40
N ASN A 181 -12.61 14.78 -1.10
CA ASN A 181 -12.69 16.14 -0.56
C ASN A 181 -11.45 16.53 0.28
N ILE A 182 -10.25 16.24 -0.24
CA ILE A 182 -8.98 16.50 0.44
C ILE A 182 -8.47 17.90 0.10
N LYS A 183 -7.96 18.63 1.10
CA LYS A 183 -7.27 19.91 0.86
C LYS A 183 -6.00 19.68 0.05
N HIS A 184 -5.93 20.29 -1.13
CA HIS A 184 -4.87 20.07 -2.09
C HIS A 184 -4.41 21.36 -2.76
N GLU A 185 -3.12 21.47 -3.03
CA GLU A 185 -2.53 22.59 -3.76
C GLU A 185 -1.50 22.13 -4.81
N TYR A 186 -1.45 22.83 -5.94
CA TYR A 186 -0.40 22.69 -6.92
C TYR A 186 0.72 23.71 -6.71
N ILE A 187 1.95 23.22 -6.60
CA ILE A 187 3.15 24.05 -6.68
C ILE A 187 3.55 24.15 -8.16
N LYS A 188 3.27 25.29 -8.78
CA LYS A 188 3.52 25.55 -10.20
C LYS A 188 4.81 26.32 -10.38
N GLU A 189 5.93 25.62 -10.34
CA GLU A 189 7.25 26.17 -10.62
C GLU A 189 7.91 25.34 -11.71
N LYS A 190 8.34 25.97 -12.81
CA LYS A 190 9.02 25.23 -13.88
C LYS A 190 10.44 24.91 -13.45
N LEU A 191 10.82 23.65 -13.58
CA LEU A 191 12.22 23.25 -13.42
C LEU A 191 13.04 23.65 -14.64
N SER A 192 14.28 24.08 -14.39
CA SER A 192 15.25 24.17 -15.47
C SER A 192 15.54 22.78 -16.03
N ARG A 193 15.98 22.73 -17.29
CA ARG A 193 16.38 21.46 -17.94
C ARG A 193 17.48 20.75 -17.15
N GLU A 194 18.45 21.49 -16.64
CA GLU A 194 19.55 20.96 -15.83
C GLU A 194 19.05 20.32 -14.53
N LYS A 195 18.20 21.03 -13.78
CA LYS A 195 17.57 20.51 -12.55
C LYS A 195 16.76 19.26 -12.84
N THR A 196 16.04 19.23 -13.96
CA THR A 196 15.24 18.07 -14.40
C THR A 196 16.11 16.86 -14.74
N LEU A 197 17.23 17.07 -15.42
CA LEU A 197 18.18 15.99 -15.74
C LEU A 197 18.86 15.45 -14.48
N ASN A 198 19.31 16.33 -13.59
CA ASN A 198 19.89 15.95 -12.31
C ASN A 198 18.90 15.09 -11.47
N LEU A 199 17.63 15.48 -11.47
CA LEU A 199 16.53 14.76 -10.86
C LEU A 199 16.35 13.34 -11.38
N ILE A 200 16.32 13.21 -12.71
CA ILE A 200 16.21 11.92 -13.40
C ILE A 200 17.42 11.06 -13.06
N ASP A 201 18.59 11.65 -13.02
CA ASP A 201 19.84 10.98 -12.78
C ASP A 201 20.01 10.46 -11.35
N ASN A 202 19.36 11.10 -10.39
CA ASN A 202 19.50 10.80 -8.97
C ASN A 202 18.27 10.04 -8.45
N TYR A 203 18.49 8.79 -8.03
CA TYR A 203 17.51 7.99 -7.32
C TYR A 203 17.92 7.85 -5.84
N PRO A 204 17.02 8.09 -4.87
CA PRO A 204 15.65 8.61 -5.02
C PRO A 204 15.63 10.06 -5.49
N CYS A 205 14.60 10.43 -6.25
CA CYS A 205 14.45 11.73 -6.94
C CYS A 205 14.20 12.94 -6.01
N GLY A 206 14.73 12.94 -4.79
CA GLY A 206 14.42 13.82 -3.65
C GLY A 206 14.68 15.32 -3.81
N PHE A 207 14.79 15.84 -5.03
CA PHE A 207 15.05 17.25 -5.35
C PHE A 207 13.93 18.20 -4.94
N ILE A 208 12.66 17.76 -4.91
CA ILE A 208 11.55 18.64 -4.50
C ILE A 208 11.58 18.89 -2.98
N LYS A 209 12.49 18.24 -2.24
CA LYS A 209 12.59 18.38 -0.78
C LYS A 209 12.72 19.83 -0.34
N ASP A 210 13.57 20.64 -0.97
CA ASP A 210 13.75 22.04 -0.57
C ASP A 210 12.48 22.88 -0.80
N ILE A 211 11.84 22.71 -1.96
CA ILE A 211 10.58 23.39 -2.29
C ILE A 211 9.47 22.96 -1.31
N ILE A 212 9.41 21.67 -0.97
CA ILE A 212 8.46 21.13 0.00
C ILE A 212 8.79 21.64 1.41
N LYS A 213 10.07 21.75 1.77
CA LYS A 213 10.54 22.29 3.05
C LYS A 213 10.09 23.73 3.23
N GLU A 214 10.33 24.58 2.23
CA GLU A 214 9.88 25.97 2.25
C GLU A 214 8.36 26.06 2.39
N LYS A 215 7.62 25.25 1.62
CA LYS A 215 6.16 25.19 1.71
C LYS A 215 5.68 24.74 3.10
N ALA A 216 6.35 23.74 3.68
CA ALA A 216 6.04 23.21 5.02
C ALA A 216 6.26 24.28 6.10
N LYS A 217 7.36 25.05 6.03
CA LYS A 217 7.61 26.20 6.91
C LYS A 217 6.50 27.25 6.79
N LEU A 218 6.14 27.66 5.57
CA LEU A 218 5.08 28.65 5.33
C LEU A 218 3.72 28.19 5.87
N CYS A 219 3.45 26.89 5.84
CA CYS A 219 2.20 26.30 6.31
C CYS A 219 2.23 25.93 7.81
N ASN A 220 3.35 26.16 8.50
CA ASN A 220 3.64 25.72 9.87
C ASN A 220 3.35 24.21 10.04
N ILE A 221 3.93 23.38 9.17
CA ILE A 221 3.78 21.92 9.18
C ILE A 221 5.14 21.29 9.46
N LYS A 222 5.19 20.44 10.50
CA LYS A 222 6.41 19.77 10.95
C LYS A 222 6.68 18.43 10.25
N TYR A 223 5.62 17.76 9.77
CA TYR A 223 5.70 16.39 9.27
C TYR A 223 5.31 16.32 7.80
N VAL A 224 6.22 15.79 6.98
CA VAL A 224 6.08 15.66 5.52
C VAL A 224 6.22 14.19 5.13
N PHE A 225 5.15 13.61 4.59
CA PHE A 225 5.15 12.24 4.07
C PHE A 225 5.49 12.21 2.57
N LEU A 226 6.41 11.32 2.23
CA LEU A 226 6.87 11.00 0.88
C LEU A 226 6.86 9.48 0.70
N THR A 227 6.82 9.01 -0.55
CA THR A 227 7.06 7.60 -0.89
C THR A 227 8.47 7.34 -1.41
N CYS A 228 9.17 8.39 -1.87
CA CYS A 228 10.50 8.32 -2.45
C CYS A 228 11.47 9.17 -1.63
N LEU A 229 12.07 8.56 -0.61
CA LEU A 229 13.10 9.15 0.24
C LEU A 229 14.15 8.08 0.57
N ASP A 230 15.40 8.50 0.61
CA ASP A 230 16.49 7.61 1.00
C ASP A 230 16.44 7.37 2.51
N GLY A 231 16.47 6.10 2.91
CA GLY A 231 16.22 5.68 4.28
C GLY A 231 14.77 5.91 4.77
N ASP A 232 14.64 5.75 6.07
CA ASP A 232 13.40 5.66 6.83
C ASP A 232 12.73 7.04 7.03
N TYR A 233 13.51 8.01 7.53
CA TYR A 233 13.14 9.41 7.64
C TYR A 233 14.40 10.29 7.66
N LYS A 234 14.24 11.59 7.46
CA LYS A 234 15.30 12.61 7.63
C LYS A 234 14.72 13.85 8.30
N ILE A 235 15.47 14.46 9.22
CA ILE A 235 15.10 15.73 9.86
C ILE A 235 15.96 16.84 9.27
N GLU A 236 15.34 17.91 8.79
CA GLU A 236 16.02 19.13 8.32
C GLU A 236 15.21 20.35 8.73
N ASP A 237 15.86 21.34 9.36
CA ASP A 237 15.22 22.57 9.86
C ASP A 237 13.95 22.30 10.68
N ASP A 238 14.04 21.36 11.63
CA ASP A 238 12.93 20.86 12.46
C ASP A 238 11.77 20.18 11.72
N ILE A 239 11.88 19.99 10.40
CA ILE A 239 10.90 19.29 9.57
C ILE A 239 11.31 17.83 9.38
N TYR A 240 10.36 16.93 9.62
CA TYR A 240 10.50 15.50 9.49
C TYR A 240 10.01 15.08 8.11
N PHE A 241 10.93 14.64 7.26
CA PHE A 241 10.63 14.00 5.98
C PHE A 241 10.59 12.50 6.17
N ILE A 242 9.46 11.88 5.88
CA ILE A 242 9.14 10.53 6.31
C ILE A 242 8.87 9.68 5.08
N ASN A 243 9.61 8.58 4.91
CA ASN A 243 9.30 7.61 3.88
C ASN A 243 8.19 6.69 4.37
N PHE A 244 6.95 6.91 3.92
CA PHE A 244 5.80 6.13 4.39
C PHE A 244 5.97 4.64 4.12
N LEU A 245 6.41 4.26 2.91
CA LEU A 245 6.49 2.84 2.51
C LEU A 245 7.61 2.08 3.25
N LYS A 246 8.67 2.78 3.66
CA LYS A 246 9.71 2.16 4.51
C LYS A 246 9.30 2.12 5.98
N MET A 247 8.65 3.18 6.49
CA MET A 247 8.15 3.25 7.87
C MET A 247 7.06 2.24 8.17
N PHE A 248 6.19 1.97 7.20
CA PHE A 248 5.00 1.13 7.39
C PHE A 248 5.01 -0.02 6.38
N PRO A 249 5.10 -1.29 6.84
CA PRO A 249 5.22 -2.47 5.99
C PRO A 249 3.89 -2.84 5.30
N ILE A 250 3.30 -1.90 4.56
CA ILE A 250 2.00 -2.08 3.90
C ILE A 250 2.14 -2.75 2.53
N ARG A 251 1.27 -3.72 2.24
CA ARG A 251 1.09 -4.25 0.88
C ARG A 251 0.11 -3.37 0.15
N LEU A 252 0.55 -2.69 -0.91
CA LEU A 252 -0.33 -1.92 -1.78
C LEU A 252 -1.10 -2.86 -2.69
N LYS A 253 -2.44 -2.79 -2.68
CA LYS A 253 -3.29 -3.64 -3.53
C LYS A 253 -3.03 -3.37 -5.02
N LYS A 254 -3.00 -4.44 -5.81
CA LYS A 254 -2.89 -4.39 -7.27
C LYS A 254 -4.18 -3.84 -7.88
N ASP A 255 -4.16 -2.55 -8.22
CA ASP A 255 -5.11 -1.97 -9.19
C ASP A 255 -4.42 -1.84 -10.56
N ASN A 256 -5.19 -1.96 -11.64
CA ASN A 256 -4.82 -2.20 -13.06
C ASN A 256 -3.67 -1.41 -13.74
N TYR A 257 -2.89 -0.58 -13.07
CA TYR A 257 -1.76 0.14 -13.65
C TYR A 257 -0.61 0.27 -12.66
N LEU A 258 0.40 -0.59 -12.84
CA LEU A 258 1.76 -0.43 -12.31
C LEU A 258 2.47 0.65 -13.15
N ASP A 259 2.08 1.91 -12.98
CA ASP A 259 2.90 3.00 -13.44
C ASP A 259 3.70 3.48 -12.21
N PHE A 260 5.02 3.21 -12.24
CA PHE A 260 5.96 3.86 -11.35
C PHE A 260 5.80 5.39 -11.42
N CYS A 261 6.31 6.10 -10.42
CA CYS A 261 6.42 7.55 -10.49
C CYS A 261 7.06 7.98 -11.83
N PRO A 262 6.52 8.98 -12.55
CA PRO A 262 7.07 9.41 -13.85
C PRO A 262 8.58 9.67 -13.81
N LEU A 263 9.07 10.33 -12.75
CA LEU A 263 10.50 10.57 -12.55
C LEU A 263 11.30 9.30 -12.32
N LEU A 264 10.74 8.33 -11.59
CA LEU A 264 11.35 7.02 -11.41
C LEU A 264 11.50 6.28 -12.74
N ILE A 265 10.47 6.34 -13.58
CA ILE A 265 10.50 5.77 -14.94
C ILE A 265 11.61 6.40 -15.76
N GLN A 266 11.71 7.72 -15.77
CA GLN A 266 12.80 8.38 -16.49
C GLN A 266 14.18 7.99 -15.92
N SER A 267 14.28 7.82 -14.60
CA SER A 267 15.54 7.54 -13.91
C SER A 267 16.15 6.19 -14.27
N TYR A 268 15.36 5.10 -14.28
CA TYR A 268 15.90 3.79 -14.64
C TYR A 268 16.08 3.60 -16.15
N LYS A 269 15.36 4.40 -16.97
CA LYS A 269 15.57 4.45 -18.41
C LYS A 269 16.86 5.18 -18.79
N SER A 270 17.24 6.20 -18.02
CA SER A 270 18.47 6.97 -18.29
C SER A 270 19.74 6.26 -17.80
N LYS A 271 19.69 5.57 -16.64
CA LYS A 271 20.87 4.97 -16.01
C LYS A 271 20.68 3.51 -15.61
N ASN A 272 21.56 2.64 -16.12
CA ASN A 272 21.55 1.22 -15.79
C ASN A 272 21.82 0.95 -14.28
N SER A 273 22.61 1.79 -13.62
CA SER A 273 22.82 1.67 -12.16
C SER A 273 21.53 1.90 -11.36
N ASN A 274 20.67 2.84 -11.78
CA ASN A 274 19.36 3.05 -11.16
C ASN A 274 18.40 1.91 -11.48
N LYS A 275 18.50 1.31 -12.68
CA LYS A 275 17.78 0.09 -13.04
C LYS A 275 18.08 -1.06 -12.07
N ILE A 276 19.36 -1.30 -11.79
CA ILE A 276 19.79 -2.33 -10.82
C ILE A 276 19.26 -2.02 -9.42
N LYS A 277 19.41 -0.78 -8.93
CA LYS A 277 18.91 -0.38 -7.60
C LYS A 277 17.41 -0.65 -7.41
N ILE A 278 16.58 -0.35 -8.41
CA ILE A 278 15.13 -0.61 -8.34
C ILE A 278 14.85 -2.11 -8.32
N ILE A 279 15.57 -2.90 -9.10
CA ILE A 279 15.43 -4.37 -9.08
C ILE A 279 15.79 -4.90 -7.68
N ASP A 280 16.88 -4.42 -7.08
CA ASP A 280 17.29 -4.80 -5.73
C ASP A 280 16.22 -4.43 -4.69
N GLU A 281 15.61 -3.25 -4.80
CA GLU A 281 14.48 -2.85 -3.93
C GLU A 281 13.26 -3.74 -4.13
N ILE A 282 12.87 -4.06 -5.37
CA ILE A 282 11.74 -4.96 -5.66
C ILE A 282 12.02 -6.37 -5.08
N VAL A 283 13.24 -6.87 -5.23
CA VAL A 283 13.65 -8.18 -4.68
C VAL A 283 13.65 -8.14 -3.15
N SER A 284 14.14 -7.05 -2.55
CA SER A 284 14.09 -6.84 -1.10
C SER A 284 12.65 -6.83 -0.58
N ASP A 285 11.71 -6.18 -1.29
CA ASP A 285 10.29 -6.18 -0.94
C ASP A 285 9.69 -7.60 -0.95
N VAL A 286 10.14 -8.49 -1.84
CA VAL A 286 9.72 -9.90 -1.86
C VAL A 286 10.25 -10.66 -0.65
N TYR A 287 11.55 -10.53 -0.35
CA TYR A 287 12.15 -11.16 0.84
C TYR A 287 11.51 -10.64 2.13
N ASN A 288 11.18 -9.36 2.15
CA ASN A 288 10.42 -8.73 3.21
C ASN A 288 8.93 -9.01 3.11
N GLY A 289 8.43 -9.86 2.21
CA GLY A 289 7.00 -10.20 2.11
C GLY A 289 6.07 -8.99 1.99
N LEU A 290 6.55 -7.88 1.45
CA LEU A 290 5.78 -6.68 1.11
C LEU A 290 5.22 -6.76 -0.32
N LYS A 291 5.75 -7.68 -1.12
CA LYS A 291 5.36 -7.92 -2.50
C LYS A 291 5.35 -9.42 -2.81
N GLU A 292 4.38 -9.86 -3.61
CA GLU A 292 4.34 -11.26 -4.06
C GLU A 292 5.39 -11.51 -5.16
N PRO A 293 6.01 -12.72 -5.22
CA PRO A 293 7.03 -13.04 -6.22
C PRO A 293 6.58 -12.84 -7.67
N THR A 294 5.31 -13.15 -7.96
CA THR A 294 4.71 -12.98 -9.29
C THR A 294 4.59 -11.51 -9.67
N GLU A 295 4.14 -10.66 -8.74
CA GLU A 295 4.04 -9.21 -8.93
C GLU A 295 5.42 -8.58 -9.13
N ALA A 296 6.39 -8.97 -8.30
CA ALA A 296 7.77 -8.53 -8.42
C ALA A 296 8.38 -8.90 -9.77
N THR A 297 8.11 -10.12 -10.26
CA THR A 297 8.58 -10.56 -11.58
C THR A 297 8.01 -9.68 -12.70
N GLU A 298 6.71 -9.39 -12.67
CA GLU A 298 6.08 -8.49 -13.66
C GLU A 298 6.69 -7.08 -13.63
N GLU A 299 6.95 -6.53 -12.45
CA GLU A 299 7.59 -5.23 -12.27
C GLU A 299 9.03 -5.21 -12.77
N ILE A 300 9.84 -6.21 -12.40
CA ILE A 300 11.23 -6.33 -12.86
C ILE A 300 11.25 -6.42 -14.39
N LEU A 301 10.37 -7.20 -15.01
CA LEU A 301 10.28 -7.27 -16.47
C LEU A 301 9.97 -5.92 -17.12
N LYS A 302 9.14 -5.08 -16.48
CA LYS A 302 8.88 -3.71 -16.97
C LYS A 302 10.10 -2.81 -16.84
N VAL A 303 10.83 -2.92 -15.73
CA VAL A 303 12.07 -2.16 -15.49
C VAL A 303 13.16 -2.59 -16.48
N VAL A 304 13.28 -3.89 -16.77
CA VAL A 304 14.25 -4.42 -17.74
C VAL A 304 13.90 -4.00 -19.17
N ARG A 305 12.63 -4.16 -19.59
CA ARG A 305 12.17 -3.83 -20.95
C ARG A 305 12.05 -2.33 -21.24
N GLY A 306 11.86 -1.52 -20.20
CA GLY A 306 11.73 -0.06 -20.29
C GLY A 306 13.06 0.62 -20.56
#